data_AF-A0A0P0N351-F1
#
_entry.id   AF-A0A0P0N351-F1
#
_cell.length_a   1.000
_cell.length_b   1.000
_cell.length_c   1.000
_cell.angle_alpha   90.00
_cell.angle_beta   90.00
_cell.angle_gamma   90.00
#
_symmetry.space_group_name_H-M   'P 1'
#
loop_
_entity.id
_entity.type
_entity.pdbx_description
1 polymer ?
#
loop_
_entity_poly.entity_id
_entity_poly.type
_entity_poly.pdbx_seq_one_letter_code
_entity_poly.pdbx_strand_id
1 'polypeptide(L)' 'MSRVVRARYEGGVLKLLDDVDLEEGEEVFVRLERFEDRVRRLRKYRGMLGRASREEIEELLLEAEFERL' A
#
# COMPACT_ATOMS: atom_id res chain seq x y z
N MET A 1 -9.02 12.39 2.37
CA MET A 1 -8.90 10.95 2.73
C MET A 1 -7.51 10.49 2.33
N SER A 2 -6.88 9.62 3.11
CA SER A 2 -5.57 9.07 2.80
C SER A 2 -5.72 7.76 2.03
N ARG A 3 -5.03 7.64 0.89
CA ARG A 3 -5.06 6.47 0.01
C ARG A 3 -3.65 5.91 -0.12
N VAL A 4 -3.50 4.59 -0.03
CA VAL A 4 -2.22 3.95 -0.38
C VAL A 4 -2.20 3.71 -1.87
N VAL A 5 -1.17 4.22 -2.50
CA VAL A 5 -0.86 3.94 -3.90
C VAL A 5 0.45 3.19 -3.99
N ARG A 6 0.47 2.21 -4.88
CA ARG A 6 1.71 1.50 -5.20
C ARG A 6 2.56 2.40 -6.07
N ALA A 7 3.86 2.39 -5.78
CA ALA A 7 4.84 3.10 -6.59
C ALA A 7 6.02 2.18 -6.91
N ARG A 8 6.65 2.43 -8.04
CA ARG A 8 7.93 1.84 -8.41
C ARG A 8 9.00 2.91 -8.41
N TYR A 9 10.11 2.60 -7.78
CA TYR A 9 11.29 3.46 -7.83
C TYR A 9 12.09 3.17 -9.10
N GLU A 10 12.19 4.16 -9.99
CA GLU A 10 12.94 4.08 -11.24
C GLU A 10 13.77 5.35 -11.42
N GLY A 11 15.09 5.22 -11.55
CA GLY A 11 15.97 6.33 -11.90
C GLY A 11 15.98 7.51 -10.91
N GLY A 12 15.70 7.28 -9.63
CA GLY A 12 15.64 8.36 -8.63
C GLY A 12 14.23 8.85 -8.29
N VAL A 13 13.21 8.37 -8.99
CA VAL A 13 11.84 8.89 -8.89
C VAL A 13 10.86 7.78 -8.51
N LEU A 14 9.91 8.08 -7.63
CA LEU A 14 8.76 7.22 -7.36
C LEU A 14 7.70 7.45 -8.43
N LYS A 15 7.48 6.44 -9.27
CA LYS A 15 6.41 6.43 -10.27
C LYS A 15 5.22 5.67 -9.72
N LEU A 16 4.08 6.32 -9.59
CA LEU A 16 2.84 5.67 -9.17
C LEU A 16 2.40 4.63 -10.22
N LEU A 17 1.80 3.54 -9.77
CA LEU A 17 1.26 2.49 -10.64
C LEU A 17 -0.23 2.71 -10.95
N ASP A 18 -0.88 3.58 -10.18
CA ASP A 18 -2.30 3.91 -10.27
C ASP A 18 -2.45 5.43 -10.27
N ASP A 19 -3.50 5.94 -10.92
CA ASP A 19 -3.81 7.37 -10.93
C ASP A 19 -4.25 7.86 -9.54
N VAL A 20 -3.82 9.09 -9.24
CA VAL A 20 -4.18 9.82 -8.02
C VAL A 20 -4.70 11.19 -8.37
N ASP A 21 -5.68 11.65 -7.60
CA ASP A 21 -6.25 12.98 -7.71
C ASP A 21 -5.37 13.97 -6.94
N LEU A 22 -4.20 14.29 -7.50
CA LEU A 22 -3.29 15.33 -7.00
C LEU A 22 -3.17 16.45 -8.02
N GLU A 23 -3.13 17.69 -7.53
CA GLU A 23 -2.87 18.87 -8.37
C GLU A 23 -1.37 19.07 -8.62
N GLU A 24 -1.02 19.73 -9.72
CA GLU A 24 0.37 20.05 -10.02
C GLU A 24 0.94 21.00 -8.95
N GLY A 25 2.04 20.59 -8.31
CA GLY A 25 2.67 21.34 -7.22
C GLY A 25 2.11 21.04 -5.82
N GLU A 26 1.15 20.12 -5.71
CA GLU A 26 0.61 19.70 -4.41
C GLU A 26 1.67 18.94 -3.59
N GLU A 27 1.94 19.41 -2.37
CA GLU A 27 2.86 18.75 -1.44
C GLU A 27 2.12 17.68 -0.61
N VAL A 28 2.66 16.47 -0.57
CA VAL A 28 2.08 15.34 0.17
C VAL A 28 3.11 14.67 1.08
N PHE A 29 2.62 14.10 2.19
CA PHE A 29 3.45 13.24 3.04
C PHE A 29 3.58 11.84 2.43
N VAL A 30 4.82 11.41 2.16
CA VAL A 30 5.10 10.06 1.63
C VAL A 30 5.68 9.19 2.74
N ARG A 31 5.00 8.08 3.06
CA ARG A 31 5.55 7.03 3.93
C ARG A 31 6.16 5.92 3.10
N LEU A 32 7.48 5.76 3.18
CA LEU A 32 8.19 4.70 2.47
C LEU A 32 8.12 3.38 3.23
N GLU A 33 7.51 2.38 2.63
CA GLU A 33 7.53 1.00 3.10
C GLU A 33 7.93 0.07 1.96
N ARG A 34 8.86 -0.85 2.22
CA ARG A 34 9.20 -1.87 1.22
C ARG A 34 8.06 -2.88 1.14
N PHE A 35 7.67 -3.22 -0.09
CA PHE A 35 6.64 -4.22 -0.35
C PHE A 35 6.94 -5.55 0.35
N GLU A 36 8.20 -6.00 0.32
CA GLU A 36 8.60 -7.25 0.98
C GLU A 36 8.40 -7.24 2.49
N ASP A 37 8.69 -6.11 3.16
CA ASP A 37 8.54 -5.99 4.61
C ASP A 37 7.07 -6.01 5.02
N ARG A 38 6.19 -5.44 4.18
CA ARG A 38 4.74 -5.54 4.33
C ARG A 38 4.29 -6.98 4.13
N VAL A 39 4.65 -7.62 3.01
CA VAL A 39 4.31 -9.03 2.71
C VAL A 39 4.78 -9.99 3.81
N ARG A 40 5.99 -9.80 4.36
CA ARG A 40 6.52 -10.61 5.46
C ARG A 40 5.69 -10.49 6.73
N ARG A 41 5.20 -9.28 7.08
CA ARG A 41 4.27 -9.09 8.18
C ARG A 41 2.95 -9.82 7.93
N LEU A 42 2.44 -9.75 6.70
CA LEU A 42 1.16 -10.36 6.30
C LEU A 42 1.17 -11.89 6.28
N ARG A 43 2.31 -12.52 5.94
CA ARG A 43 2.46 -13.98 5.94
C ARG A 43 2.13 -14.61 7.30
N LYS A 44 2.28 -13.88 8.41
CA LYS A 44 1.93 -14.36 9.75
C LYS A 44 0.43 -14.59 9.94
N TYR A 45 -0.42 -13.93 9.15
CA TYR A 45 -1.87 -14.00 9.24
C TYR A 45 -2.52 -14.94 8.21
N ARG A 46 -1.75 -15.52 7.29
CA ARG A 46 -2.25 -16.35 6.18
C ARG A 46 -3.13 -17.52 6.63
N GLY A 47 -2.84 -18.13 7.79
CA GLY A 47 -3.66 -19.22 8.35
C GLY A 47 -4.98 -18.76 8.96
N MET A 48 -5.11 -17.49 9.34
CA MET A 48 -6.31 -16.89 9.93
C MET A 48 -7.26 -16.31 8.87
N LEU A 49 -6.73 -15.91 7.71
CA LEU A 49 -7.48 -15.16 6.67
C LEU A 49 -8.28 -16.03 5.68
N GLY A 50 -8.33 -17.35 5.89
CA GLY A 50 -9.22 -18.24 5.12
C GLY A 50 -8.84 -18.37 3.64
N ARG A 51 -9.85 -18.46 2.75
CA ARG A 51 -9.69 -18.71 1.30
C ARG A 51 -9.42 -17.44 0.47
N ALA A 52 -9.26 -16.28 1.11
CA ALA A 52 -9.02 -15.04 0.40
C ALA A 52 -7.72 -15.14 -0.41
N SER A 53 -7.74 -14.61 -1.64
CA SER A 53 -6.56 -14.49 -2.46
C SER A 53 -5.55 -13.56 -1.80
N ARG A 54 -4.31 -13.62 -2.27
CA ARG A 54 -3.25 -12.79 -1.70
C ARG A 54 -3.52 -11.31 -1.96
N GLU A 55 -4.07 -10.98 -3.12
CA GLU A 55 -4.47 -9.64 -3.50
C GLU A 55 -5.61 -9.12 -2.59
N GLU A 56 -6.66 -9.92 -2.35
CA GLU A 56 -7.78 -9.53 -1.46
C GLU A 56 -7.33 -9.32 -0.02
N ILE A 57 -6.40 -10.16 0.47
CA ILE A 57 -5.79 -9.98 1.79
C ILE A 57 -4.99 -8.68 1.86
N GLU A 58 -4.21 -8.38 0.82
CA GLU A 58 -3.40 -7.16 0.75
C GLU A 58 -4.30 -5.92 0.71
N GLU A 59 -5.41 -5.94 -0.01
CA GLU A 59 -6.41 -4.86 -0.11
C GLU A 59 -7.16 -4.63 1.21
N LEU A 60 -7.74 -5.68 1.81
CA LEU A 60 -8.48 -5.57 3.08
C LEU A 60 -7.60 -5.07 4.24
N LEU A 61 -6.32 -5.46 4.25
CA LEU A 61 -5.38 -5.02 5.29
C LEU A 61 -4.84 -3.61 5.03
N LEU A 62 -4.77 -3.19 3.77
CA LEU A 62 -4.52 -1.80 3.42
C LEU A 62 -5.65 -0.91 3.95
N GLU A 63 -6.89 -1.31 3.79
CA GLU A 63 -8.04 -0.58 4.34
C GLU A 63 -8.04 -0.56 5.88
N ALA A 64 -7.81 -1.71 6.54
CA ALA A 64 -7.89 -1.82 8.00
C ALA A 64 -6.77 -1.11 8.78
N GLU A 65 -5.55 -0.97 8.23
CA GLU A 65 -4.47 -0.18 8.86
C GLU A 65 -4.78 1.33 8.86
N PHE A 66 -5.70 1.79 8.01
CA PHE A 66 -6.06 3.22 7.89
C PHE A 66 -7.18 3.66 8.81
N GLU A 67 -8.17 2.81 9.12
CA GLU A 67 -9.22 3.17 10.10
C GLU A 67 -8.68 3.43 11.53
N ARG A 68 -7.42 3.04 11.80
CA ARG A 68 -6.77 3.21 13.11
C ARG A 68 -5.85 4.44 13.23
N LEU A 69 -5.70 5.25 12.18
CA LEU A 69 -4.92 6.49 12.17
C LEU A 69 -5.84 7.70 11.98
#